data_AF-A0A356TK64-F1
#
_entry.id   AF-A0A356TK64-F1
#
_cell.length_a   1.000
_cell.length_b   1.000
_cell.length_c   1.000
_cell.angle_alpha   90.00
_cell.angle_beta   90.00
_cell.angle_gamma   90.00
#
_symmetry.space_group_name_H-M   'P 1'
#
loop_
_entity.id
_entity.type
_entity.pdbx_description
1 polymer ?
#
loop_
_entity_poly.entity_id
_entity_poly.type
_entity_poly.pdbx_seq_one_letter_code
_entity_poly.pdbx_strand_id
1 'polypeptide(L)'
;MTRFVPEPIPSPRTARGRGHSSRTCGWALALALLLGGCGDDEAAAPRAPAVAPPVLFPAVVGDRWRERVGGVARTRGVTARTAEGLAVLFGQGDTQPAFHRVDDAVVGLARPDGTLIEPYLRAPIRQGARWAYDGAQGARCEGTVRGDDARGTGLDCVQVRRRCVHPEGTLFGPETTRVTDETYCAGVGRVHARTELTPPIEGATPGDVEVIAWRVAGAPARLPETFGCDAFLLLPSDVQAACGPEWRWESEEEEGAACVHRFSAGGRSLEVEAADRELEGELVVREGRLWAAVRGGCGAERTRRLEGLLRSLLAR
;
A
#
# COMPACT_ATOMS: atom_id res chain seq x y z
N MET A 1 -25.87 7.95 16.43
CA MET A 1 -24.65 7.14 16.64
C MET A 1 -24.97 5.70 16.25
N THR A 2 -24.76 5.38 14.98
CA THR A 2 -25.10 4.09 14.37
C THR A 2 -24.00 3.08 14.66
N ARG A 3 -24.35 1.95 15.26
CA ARG A 3 -23.42 0.88 15.65
C ARG A 3 -22.90 0.16 14.40
N PHE A 4 -21.59 0.00 14.32
CA PHE A 4 -20.89 -0.75 13.28
C PHE A 4 -20.86 -2.23 13.66
N VAL A 5 -21.32 -3.09 12.74
CA VAL A 5 -21.24 -4.55 12.86
C VAL A 5 -20.49 -5.05 11.62
N PRO A 6 -19.27 -5.58 11.74
CA PRO A 6 -18.55 -6.17 10.61
C PRO A 6 -19.13 -7.54 10.27
N GLU A 7 -19.41 -7.77 8.98
CA GLU A 7 -19.81 -9.09 8.46
C GLU A 7 -18.60 -10.03 8.28
N PRO A 8 -18.80 -11.35 8.41
CA PRO A 8 -17.74 -12.35 8.27
C PRO A 8 -17.35 -12.59 6.80
N ILE A 9 -16.03 -12.75 6.58
CA ILE A 9 -15.39 -13.05 5.29
C ILE A 9 -15.72 -14.50 4.86
N PRO A 10 -16.19 -14.75 3.62
CA PRO A 10 -16.41 -16.11 3.13
C PRO A 10 -15.10 -16.80 2.71
N SER A 11 -14.92 -18.06 3.10
CA SER A 11 -13.78 -18.89 2.70
C SER A 11 -13.90 -19.36 1.24
N PRO A 12 -12.79 -19.41 0.46
CA PRO A 12 -12.81 -19.91 -0.91
C PRO A 12 -12.91 -21.44 -0.96
N ARG A 13 -13.92 -21.94 -1.69
CA ARG A 13 -14.06 -23.35 -2.08
C ARG A 13 -13.05 -23.70 -3.18
N THR A 14 -12.42 -24.86 -3.04
CA THR A 14 -11.56 -25.49 -4.02
C THR A 14 -12.35 -26.00 -5.24
N ALA A 15 -11.94 -25.61 -6.45
CA ALA A 15 -12.43 -26.21 -7.68
C ALA A 15 -11.36 -27.17 -8.25
N ARG A 16 -11.64 -28.47 -8.20
CA ARG A 16 -10.90 -29.51 -8.94
C ARG A 16 -11.35 -29.54 -10.39
N GLY A 17 -10.39 -29.72 -11.30
CA GLY A 17 -10.57 -29.63 -12.74
C GLY A 17 -11.16 -30.86 -13.44
N ARG A 18 -11.20 -30.73 -14.77
CA ARG A 18 -11.32 -31.69 -15.90
C ARG A 18 -11.53 -30.78 -17.13
N GLY A 19 -11.01 -30.99 -18.32
CA GLY A 19 -10.27 -32.06 -18.98
C GLY A 19 -10.13 -31.63 -20.45
N HIS A 20 -9.17 -32.20 -21.15
CA HIS A 20 -8.77 -31.92 -22.54
C HIS A 20 -9.92 -31.82 -23.56
N SER A 21 -9.72 -31.00 -24.60
CA SER A 21 -9.84 -31.50 -25.98
C SER A 21 -9.13 -30.61 -27.00
N SER A 22 -8.33 -31.28 -27.82
CA SER A 22 -7.57 -30.85 -28.99
C SER A 22 -8.40 -30.15 -30.08
N ARG A 23 -7.79 -29.19 -30.79
CA ARG A 23 -7.79 -29.15 -32.26
C ARG A 23 -6.75 -28.18 -32.80
N THR A 24 -5.78 -28.76 -33.49
CA THR A 24 -4.85 -28.18 -34.45
C THR A 24 -5.56 -27.77 -35.74
N CYS A 25 -5.10 -26.68 -36.36
CA CYS A 25 -5.16 -26.28 -37.78
C CYS A 25 -4.90 -24.76 -37.80
N GLY A 26 -4.01 -24.16 -38.57
CA GLY A 26 -3.09 -24.60 -39.60
C GLY A 26 -2.27 -23.35 -39.98
N TRP A 27 -1.06 -23.57 -40.46
CA TRP A 27 -0.16 -22.55 -40.96
C TRP A 27 -0.75 -21.87 -42.21
N ALA A 28 -0.49 -20.57 -42.41
CA ALA A 28 0.38 -20.10 -43.51
C ALA A 28 0.23 -18.60 -43.83
N LEU A 29 1.42 -17.99 -43.88
CA LEU A 29 1.92 -16.97 -44.79
C LEU A 29 1.27 -15.57 -44.86
N ALA A 30 2.10 -14.62 -44.44
CA ALA A 30 2.21 -13.27 -44.91
C ALA A 30 2.30 -13.16 -46.45
N LEU A 31 1.63 -12.14 -46.99
CA LEU A 31 2.03 -11.51 -48.24
C LEU A 31 1.85 -10.00 -48.08
N ALA A 32 2.97 -9.31 -47.88
CA ALA A 32 3.06 -7.87 -48.03
C ALA A 32 3.15 -7.52 -49.52
N LEU A 33 2.31 -6.60 -49.98
CA LEU A 33 2.52 -5.88 -51.24
C LEU A 33 2.33 -4.38 -50.99
N LEU A 34 3.49 -3.72 -51.00
CA LEU A 34 3.73 -2.29 -51.07
C LEU A 34 3.15 -1.72 -52.37
N LEU A 35 2.35 -0.65 -52.28
CA LEU A 35 2.30 0.42 -53.29
C LEU A 35 1.74 1.70 -52.65
N GLY A 36 2.55 2.77 -52.64
CA GLY A 36 2.06 4.16 -52.65
C GLY A 36 2.42 5.03 -51.44
N GLY A 37 3.31 5.99 -51.65
CA GLY A 37 3.40 7.21 -50.84
C GLY A 37 4.78 7.52 -50.28
N CYS A 38 5.55 8.36 -50.98
CA CYS A 38 6.62 9.14 -50.37
C CYS A 38 6.00 10.14 -49.38
N GLY A 39 6.17 9.87 -48.10
CA GLY A 39 6.01 10.82 -47.02
C GLY A 39 6.94 10.34 -45.91
N ASP A 40 7.90 11.16 -45.53
CA ASP A 40 8.66 10.97 -44.29
C ASP A 40 7.73 11.25 -43.10
N ASP A 41 6.67 10.45 -42.96
CA ASP A 41 5.98 10.27 -41.70
C ASP A 41 6.81 9.25 -40.94
N GLU A 42 7.71 9.75 -40.11
CA GLU A 42 8.31 9.00 -39.02
C GLU A 42 7.17 8.30 -38.28
N ALA A 43 6.95 7.03 -38.60
CA ALA A 43 5.84 6.25 -38.07
C ALA A 43 5.97 6.29 -36.55
N ALA A 44 5.15 7.13 -35.92
CA ALA A 44 5.19 7.33 -34.48
C ALA A 44 5.10 5.96 -33.85
N ALA A 45 6.17 5.54 -33.17
CA ALA A 45 6.23 4.24 -32.52
C ALA A 45 4.93 4.03 -31.73
N PRO A 46 4.33 2.82 -31.78
CA PRO A 46 3.07 2.57 -31.10
C PRO A 46 3.21 3.01 -29.65
N ARG A 47 2.40 4.00 -29.25
CA ARG A 47 2.42 4.53 -27.88
C ARG A 47 2.13 3.36 -26.95
N ALA A 48 3.02 3.13 -25.98
CA ALA A 48 2.80 2.13 -24.95
C ALA A 48 1.38 2.29 -24.34
N PRO A 49 0.68 1.18 -24.08
CA PRO A 49 -0.68 1.23 -23.56
C PRO A 49 -0.70 1.98 -22.22
N ALA A 50 -1.71 2.81 -22.01
CA ALA A 50 -1.88 3.53 -20.75
C ALA A 50 -2.24 2.54 -19.62
N VAL A 51 -1.64 2.71 -18.45
CA VAL A 51 -1.95 1.93 -17.26
C VAL A 51 -3.17 2.54 -16.56
N ALA A 52 -4.09 1.71 -16.09
CA ALA A 52 -5.23 2.17 -15.30
C ALA A 52 -4.78 2.55 -13.88
N PRO A 53 -5.16 3.73 -13.34
CA PRO A 53 -4.74 4.16 -12.00
C PRO A 53 -4.94 3.12 -10.87
N PRO A 54 -6.07 2.38 -10.78
CA PRO A 54 -6.29 1.41 -9.71
C PRO A 54 -5.29 0.25 -9.70
N VAL A 55 -4.68 -0.08 -10.86
CA VAL A 55 -3.67 -1.13 -10.95
C VAL A 55 -2.44 -0.77 -10.12
N LEU A 56 -2.16 0.52 -9.93
CA LEU A 56 -0.97 1.04 -9.27
C LEU A 56 -1.21 1.44 -7.81
N PHE A 57 -2.23 0.87 -7.13
CA PHE A 57 -2.55 1.23 -5.75
C PHE A 57 -3.20 0.08 -4.96
N PRO A 58 -2.82 -0.14 -3.68
CA PRO A 58 -3.45 -1.15 -2.83
C PRO A 58 -4.82 -0.66 -2.38
N ALA A 59 -5.87 -1.44 -2.63
CA ALA A 59 -7.25 -1.02 -2.35
C ALA A 59 -8.14 -2.14 -1.79
N VAL A 60 -7.58 -3.32 -1.54
CA VAL A 60 -8.31 -4.47 -1.01
C VAL A 60 -8.11 -4.53 0.50
N VAL A 61 -9.19 -4.69 1.26
CA VAL A 61 -9.11 -4.82 2.72
C VAL A 61 -8.19 -5.99 3.09
N GLY A 62 -7.19 -5.72 3.93
CA GLY A 62 -6.17 -6.68 4.32
C GLY A 62 -4.82 -6.52 3.59
N ASP A 63 -4.78 -5.75 2.50
CA ASP A 63 -3.54 -5.31 1.87
C ASP A 63 -2.69 -4.56 2.90
N ARG A 64 -1.40 -4.92 2.99
CA ARG A 64 -0.49 -4.38 4.01
C ARG A 64 0.94 -4.30 3.51
N TRP A 65 1.64 -3.28 3.96
CA TRP A 65 3.03 -3.04 3.62
C TRP A 65 3.79 -2.40 4.77
N ARG A 66 5.11 -2.55 4.74
CA ARG A 66 6.07 -1.93 5.63
C ARG A 66 6.75 -0.81 4.87
N GLU A 67 6.65 0.41 5.38
CA GLU A 67 7.36 1.57 4.83
C GLU A 67 8.37 2.11 5.83
N ARG A 68 9.54 2.55 5.35
CA ARG A 68 10.56 3.26 6.11
C ARG A 68 10.51 4.74 5.75
N VAL A 69 10.36 5.59 6.76
CA VAL A 69 10.33 7.06 6.62
C VAL A 69 11.27 7.66 7.64
N GLY A 70 12.29 8.39 7.16
CA GLY A 70 13.28 9.01 8.06
C GLY A 70 13.98 8.00 8.98
N GLY A 71 14.23 6.79 8.48
CA GLY A 71 14.84 5.70 9.26
C GLY A 71 13.88 4.88 10.13
N VAL A 72 12.64 5.34 10.33
CA VAL A 72 11.64 4.63 11.13
C VAL A 72 10.76 3.78 10.23
N ALA A 73 10.71 2.48 10.49
CA ALA A 73 9.84 1.56 9.77
C ALA A 73 8.47 1.46 10.46
N ARG A 74 7.41 1.39 9.66
CA ARG A 74 6.02 1.31 10.14
C ARG A 74 5.15 0.51 9.20
N THR A 75 4.20 -0.21 9.78
CA THR A 75 3.24 -1.02 9.03
C THR A 75 1.99 -0.20 8.70
N ARG A 76 1.59 -0.23 7.43
CA ARG A 76 0.41 0.42 6.86
C ARG A 76 -0.47 -0.62 6.18
N GLY A 77 -1.75 -0.35 6.04
CA GLY A 77 -2.63 -1.22 5.27
C GLY A 77 -4.00 -0.63 5.00
N VAL A 78 -4.74 -1.32 4.13
CA VAL A 78 -6.15 -1.03 3.84
C VAL A 78 -6.99 -1.75 4.88
N THR A 79 -7.62 -1.00 5.78
CA THR A 79 -8.31 -1.53 6.95
C THR A 79 -9.82 -1.66 6.74
N ALA A 80 -10.39 -0.87 5.84
CA ALA A 80 -11.82 -0.88 5.52
C ALA A 80 -12.10 -0.27 4.15
N ARG A 81 -13.37 -0.37 3.72
CA ARG A 81 -13.93 0.49 2.67
C ARG A 81 -15.17 1.21 3.20
N THR A 82 -15.36 2.45 2.77
CA THR A 82 -16.58 3.20 3.08
C THR A 82 -17.74 2.76 2.18
N ALA A 83 -18.96 3.19 2.50
CA ALA A 83 -20.15 2.91 1.67
C ALA A 83 -20.04 3.55 0.27
N GLU A 84 -19.34 4.67 0.19
CA GLU A 84 -19.01 5.41 -1.04
C GLU A 84 -17.89 4.74 -1.85
N GLY A 85 -17.33 3.62 -1.34
CA GLY A 85 -16.29 2.86 -2.00
C GLY A 85 -14.87 3.37 -1.75
N LEU A 86 -14.65 4.33 -0.84
CA LEU A 86 -13.30 4.82 -0.53
C LEU A 86 -12.49 3.74 0.20
N ALA A 87 -11.22 3.57 -0.17
CA ALA A 87 -10.29 2.75 0.59
C ALA A 87 -9.83 3.51 1.85
N VAL A 88 -9.92 2.86 3.01
CA VAL A 88 -9.50 3.44 4.29
C VAL A 88 -8.14 2.87 4.64
N LEU A 89 -7.12 3.72 4.68
CA LEU A 89 -5.77 3.36 5.04
C LEU A 89 -5.46 3.80 6.47
N PHE A 90 -4.92 2.89 7.27
CA PHE A 90 -4.52 3.17 8.64
C PHE A 90 -3.39 2.21 9.05
N GLY A 91 -2.49 2.68 9.91
CA GLY A 91 -1.33 1.91 10.33
C GLY A 91 -0.73 2.38 11.65
N GLN A 92 0.49 1.92 11.92
CA GLN A 92 1.22 2.23 13.15
C GLN A 92 1.60 3.71 13.21
N GLY A 93 1.42 4.32 14.38
CA GLY A 93 1.69 5.75 14.61
C GLY A 93 0.69 6.71 13.96
N ASP A 94 -0.34 6.22 13.28
CA ASP A 94 -1.39 7.10 12.75
C ASP A 94 -2.35 7.52 13.86
N THR A 95 -2.68 8.81 13.87
CA THR A 95 -3.69 9.37 14.77
C THR A 95 -5.09 9.34 14.15
N GLN A 96 -5.18 9.29 12.82
CA GLN A 96 -6.44 9.28 12.06
C GLN A 96 -6.29 8.43 10.79
N PRO A 97 -7.37 7.81 10.29
CA PRO A 97 -7.37 7.12 9.01
C PRO A 97 -7.32 8.10 7.83
N ALA A 98 -6.70 7.67 6.74
CA ALA A 98 -6.67 8.37 5.46
C ALA A 98 -7.62 7.71 4.46
N PHE A 99 -8.47 8.52 3.82
CA PHE A 99 -9.46 8.04 2.85
C PHE A 99 -8.93 8.23 1.44
N HIS A 100 -9.02 7.20 0.62
CA HIS A 100 -8.51 7.22 -0.75
C HIS A 100 -9.63 6.90 -1.73
N ARG A 101 -9.80 7.76 -2.72
CA ARG A 101 -10.60 7.46 -3.90
C ARG A 101 -9.72 6.67 -4.87
N VAL A 102 -10.22 5.52 -5.32
CA VAL A 102 -9.52 4.59 -6.22
C VAL A 102 -10.50 4.15 -7.31
N ASP A 103 -10.38 4.75 -8.50
CA ASP A 103 -11.18 4.40 -9.67
C ASP A 103 -10.37 4.59 -10.97
N ASP A 104 -10.96 4.23 -12.11
CA ASP A 104 -10.29 4.23 -13.42
C ASP A 104 -9.81 5.63 -13.87
N ALA A 105 -10.34 6.70 -13.27
CA ALA A 105 -9.93 8.07 -13.58
C ALA A 105 -8.84 8.58 -12.62
N VAL A 106 -8.91 8.21 -11.34
CA VAL A 106 -8.04 8.77 -10.30
C VAL A 106 -7.76 7.82 -9.14
N VAL A 107 -6.51 7.87 -8.67
CA VAL A 107 -6.13 7.47 -7.32
C VAL A 107 -5.70 8.71 -6.56
N GLY A 108 -6.23 8.94 -5.36
CA GLY A 108 -5.83 10.10 -4.58
C GLY A 108 -6.45 10.18 -3.19
N LEU A 109 -5.90 11.08 -2.38
CA LEU A 109 -6.44 11.41 -1.06
C LEU A 109 -7.80 12.08 -1.21
N ALA A 110 -8.77 11.64 -0.42
CA ALA A 110 -10.12 12.16 -0.40
C ALA A 110 -10.55 12.52 1.03
N ARG A 111 -11.56 13.37 1.12
CA ARG A 111 -12.35 13.54 2.34
C ARG A 111 -13.26 12.32 2.55
N PRO A 112 -13.80 12.12 3.77
CA PRO A 112 -14.76 11.05 4.03
C PRO A 112 -16.01 11.08 3.14
N ASP A 113 -16.40 12.27 2.65
CA ASP A 113 -17.53 12.45 1.73
C ASP A 113 -17.20 12.14 0.26
N GLY A 114 -15.97 11.70 -0.03
CA GLY A 114 -15.49 11.38 -1.38
C GLY A 114 -14.93 12.56 -2.16
N THR A 115 -14.93 13.77 -1.59
CA THR A 115 -14.30 14.94 -2.23
C THR A 115 -12.80 14.72 -2.36
N LEU A 116 -12.31 14.68 -3.60
CA LEU A 116 -10.88 14.53 -3.89
C LEU A 116 -10.10 15.75 -3.38
N ILE A 117 -9.05 15.51 -2.60
CA ILE A 117 -8.14 16.52 -2.07
C ILE A 117 -6.86 16.56 -2.91
N GLU A 118 -6.22 15.40 -3.11
CA GLU A 118 -4.94 15.31 -3.82
C GLU A 118 -4.94 14.13 -4.80
N PRO A 119 -4.98 14.36 -6.12
CA PRO A 119 -4.81 13.31 -7.12
C PRO A 119 -3.35 12.84 -7.16
N TYR A 120 -3.12 11.61 -6.73
CA TYR A 120 -1.81 10.96 -6.79
C TYR A 120 -1.48 10.43 -8.18
N LEU A 121 -2.47 9.81 -8.83
CA LEU A 121 -2.43 9.29 -10.19
C LEU A 121 -3.70 9.73 -10.90
N ARG A 122 -3.60 10.23 -12.13
CA ARG A 122 -4.75 10.62 -12.93
C ARG A 122 -4.63 10.08 -14.34
N ALA A 123 -5.67 9.40 -14.80
CA ALA A 123 -5.71 8.85 -16.14
C ALA A 123 -5.61 9.95 -17.21
N PRO A 124 -4.94 9.69 -18.36
CA PRO A 124 -4.22 8.46 -18.67
C PRO A 124 -2.82 8.39 -18.01
N ILE A 125 -2.44 7.23 -17.46
CA ILE A 125 -1.08 7.02 -16.95
C ILE A 125 -0.19 6.54 -18.10
N ARG A 126 0.53 7.48 -18.70
CA ARG A 126 1.52 7.24 -19.76
C ARG A 126 2.59 8.33 -19.71
N GLN A 127 3.78 8.04 -20.21
CA GLN A 127 4.89 9.00 -20.23
C GLN A 127 4.46 10.37 -20.77
N GLY A 128 4.81 11.42 -20.03
CA GLY A 128 4.50 12.81 -20.37
C GLY A 128 3.09 13.27 -19.98
N ALA A 129 2.21 12.40 -19.48
CA ALA A 129 0.91 12.82 -18.94
C ALA A 129 1.08 13.76 -17.75
N ARG A 130 0.23 14.78 -17.68
CA ARG A 130 0.26 15.81 -16.64
C ARG A 130 -1.12 16.13 -16.10
N TRP A 131 -1.19 16.52 -14.83
CA TRP A 131 -2.39 17.07 -14.22
C TRP A 131 -2.02 18.12 -13.18
N ALA A 132 -2.83 19.18 -13.11
CA ALA A 132 -2.71 20.22 -12.09
C ALA A 132 -3.85 20.14 -11.08
N TYR A 133 -3.60 20.61 -9.86
CA TYR A 133 -4.59 20.72 -8.80
C TYR A 133 -4.16 21.73 -7.73
N ASP A 134 -5.13 22.27 -7.01
CA ASP A 134 -4.87 23.08 -5.82
C ASP A 134 -4.72 22.16 -4.61
N GLY A 135 -3.55 22.19 -3.99
CA GLY A 135 -3.23 21.47 -2.77
C GLY A 135 -3.64 22.24 -1.51
N ALA A 136 -3.27 21.69 -0.35
CA ALA A 136 -3.52 22.34 0.93
C ALA A 136 -2.90 23.73 1.00
N GLN A 137 -3.58 24.65 1.69
CA GLN A 137 -3.12 26.03 1.94
C GLN A 137 -2.78 26.84 0.67
N GLY A 138 -3.53 26.61 -0.41
CA GLY A 138 -3.37 27.37 -1.66
C GLY A 138 -2.13 26.98 -2.47
N ALA A 139 -1.48 25.86 -2.15
CA ALA A 139 -0.37 25.36 -2.93
C ALA A 139 -0.83 24.98 -4.35
N ARG A 140 -0.08 25.37 -5.38
CA ARG A 140 -0.36 24.96 -6.76
C ARG A 140 0.50 23.76 -7.12
N CYS A 141 -0.13 22.63 -7.40
CA CYS A 141 0.55 21.37 -7.64
C CYS A 141 0.36 20.88 -9.08
N GLU A 142 1.40 20.24 -9.62
CA GLU A 142 1.38 19.52 -10.89
C GLU A 142 2.02 18.13 -10.71
N GLY A 143 1.34 17.09 -11.17
CA GLY A 143 1.91 15.76 -11.34
C GLY A 143 2.31 15.53 -12.80
N THR A 144 3.45 14.87 -13.02
CA THR A 144 3.95 14.49 -14.35
C THR A 144 4.43 13.05 -14.34
N VAL A 145 3.93 12.21 -15.25
CA VAL A 145 4.46 10.86 -15.47
C VAL A 145 5.78 10.96 -16.25
N ARG A 146 6.88 10.48 -15.65
CA ARG A 146 8.23 10.55 -16.25
C ARG A 146 8.54 9.37 -17.15
N GLY A 147 7.93 8.22 -16.91
CA GLY A 147 8.12 6.99 -17.67
C GLY A 147 7.96 5.76 -16.78
N ASP A 148 8.37 4.61 -17.30
CA ASP A 148 8.37 3.33 -16.59
C ASP A 148 9.68 3.17 -15.80
N ASP A 149 9.61 2.52 -14.64
CA ASP A 149 10.76 2.29 -13.75
C ASP A 149 10.69 0.94 -13.06
N ALA A 150 11.35 -0.06 -13.64
CA ALA A 150 11.52 -1.35 -12.99
C ALA A 150 12.68 -1.27 -11.98
N ARG A 151 12.49 -0.69 -10.78
CA ARG A 151 13.51 -0.62 -9.72
C ARG A 151 13.91 -1.96 -9.10
N GLY A 152 14.11 -3.01 -9.90
CA GLY A 152 14.43 -4.35 -9.40
C GLY A 152 13.35 -4.94 -8.49
N THR A 153 12.13 -4.39 -8.50
CA THR A 153 10.97 -4.90 -7.75
C THR A 153 10.38 -6.16 -8.39
N GLY A 154 10.73 -6.44 -9.65
CA GLY A 154 10.09 -7.46 -10.46
C GLY A 154 8.65 -7.12 -10.86
N LEU A 155 8.24 -5.86 -10.68
CA LEU A 155 6.90 -5.35 -10.98
C LEU A 155 6.95 -4.28 -12.07
N ASP A 156 5.84 -4.14 -12.79
CA ASP A 156 5.60 -2.99 -13.65
C ASP A 156 5.33 -1.75 -12.78
N CYS A 157 6.17 -0.72 -12.94
CA CYS A 157 6.05 0.51 -12.16
C CYS A 157 6.19 1.76 -13.03
N VAL A 158 5.60 2.85 -12.56
CA VAL A 158 5.64 4.17 -13.20
C VAL A 158 6.27 5.19 -12.26
N GLN A 159 7.05 6.12 -12.81
CA GLN A 159 7.56 7.28 -12.10
C GLN A 159 6.66 8.49 -12.29
N VAL A 160 6.35 9.16 -11.18
CA VAL A 160 5.61 10.42 -11.14
C VAL A 160 6.46 11.46 -10.43
N ARG A 161 6.74 12.57 -11.10
CA ARG A 161 7.27 13.77 -10.45
C ARG A 161 6.11 14.69 -10.10
N ARG A 162 5.98 15.02 -8.82
CA ARG A 162 5.03 16.01 -8.32
C ARG A 162 5.77 17.28 -7.93
N ARG A 163 5.33 18.43 -8.42
CA ARG A 163 5.84 19.74 -8.05
C ARG A 163 4.71 20.55 -7.43
N CYS A 164 4.90 21.06 -6.23
CA CYS A 164 3.97 21.97 -5.55
C CYS A 164 4.68 23.28 -5.22
N VAL A 165 4.08 24.41 -5.62
CA VAL A 165 4.53 25.74 -5.22
C VAL A 165 3.62 26.22 -4.09
N HIS A 166 4.18 26.34 -2.90
CA HIS A 166 3.51 26.81 -1.70
C HIS A 166 3.74 28.31 -1.57
N PRO A 167 2.69 29.14 -1.50
CA PRO A 167 2.86 30.58 -1.37
C PRO A 167 3.47 30.97 -0.02
N GLU A 168 4.01 32.18 0.04
CA GLU A 168 4.48 32.79 1.29
C GLU A 168 3.34 32.86 2.34
N GLY A 169 3.71 32.72 3.61
CA GLY A 169 2.78 32.73 4.75
C GLY A 169 2.07 31.39 5.00
N THR A 170 2.42 30.33 4.25
CA THR A 170 1.96 28.95 4.51
C THR A 170 2.88 28.23 5.51
N LEU A 171 2.72 26.90 5.65
CA LEU A 171 3.54 26.03 6.52
C LEU A 171 5.05 26.23 6.45
N PHE A 172 5.56 26.77 5.34
CA PHE A 172 7.00 26.89 5.09
C PHE A 172 7.57 28.27 5.39
N GLY A 173 6.76 29.30 5.67
CA GLY A 173 7.22 30.68 5.83
C GLY A 173 7.37 31.40 4.49
N PRO A 174 8.55 31.40 3.83
CA PRO A 174 8.71 31.85 2.44
C PRO A 174 7.94 31.01 1.42
N GLU A 175 7.77 31.58 0.22
CA GLU A 175 7.36 30.79 -0.96
C GLU A 175 8.34 29.62 -1.15
N THR A 176 7.79 28.41 -1.20
CA THR A 176 8.59 27.18 -1.25
C THR A 176 8.09 26.27 -2.36
N THR A 177 9.00 25.85 -3.22
CA THR A 177 8.76 24.75 -4.14
C THR A 177 9.11 23.43 -3.46
N ARG A 178 8.15 22.51 -3.41
CA ARG A 178 8.34 21.11 -3.03
C ARG A 178 8.29 20.23 -4.28
N VAL A 179 9.34 19.45 -4.53
CA VAL A 179 9.39 18.45 -5.60
C VAL A 179 9.47 17.06 -4.98
N THR A 180 8.57 16.17 -5.35
CA THR A 180 8.58 14.77 -4.91
C THR A 180 8.66 13.87 -6.14
N ASP A 181 9.68 13.03 -6.21
CA ASP A 181 9.82 11.96 -7.19
C ASP A 181 9.32 10.64 -6.59
N GLU A 182 8.24 10.11 -7.15
CA GLU A 182 7.50 8.96 -6.64
C GLU A 182 7.56 7.80 -7.63
N THR A 183 7.69 6.56 -7.15
CA THR A 183 7.59 5.34 -7.95
C THR A 183 6.38 4.54 -7.49
N TYR A 184 5.46 4.25 -8.41
CA TYR A 184 4.24 3.48 -8.15
C TYR A 184 4.31 2.14 -8.88
N CYS A 185 4.17 1.02 -8.17
CA CYS A 185 4.18 -0.31 -8.76
C CYS A 185 2.80 -0.96 -8.72
N ALA A 186 2.55 -1.84 -9.70
CA ALA A 186 1.31 -2.59 -9.78
C ALA A 186 1.01 -3.38 -8.50
N GLY A 187 -0.22 -3.27 -8.00
CA GLY A 187 -0.70 -3.82 -6.74
C GLY A 187 -0.19 -3.09 -5.50
N VAL A 188 1.09 -2.77 -5.42
CA VAL A 188 1.73 -2.31 -4.17
C VAL A 188 1.51 -0.83 -3.87
N GLY A 189 1.33 0.01 -4.88
CA GLY A 189 1.23 1.46 -4.66
C GLY A 189 2.57 2.17 -4.74
N ARG A 190 2.69 3.28 -4.00
CA ARG A 190 3.92 4.08 -3.97
C ARG A 190 5.01 3.35 -3.19
N VAL A 191 5.94 2.71 -3.90
CA VAL A 191 7.04 1.94 -3.31
C VAL A 191 8.24 2.79 -2.92
N HIS A 192 8.38 3.98 -3.50
CA HIS A 192 9.46 4.90 -3.19
C HIS A 192 8.98 6.34 -3.39
N ALA A 193 9.43 7.26 -2.54
CA ALA A 193 9.23 8.69 -2.74
C ALA A 193 10.37 9.50 -2.14
N ARG A 194 10.98 10.39 -2.93
CA ARG A 194 12.00 11.33 -2.46
C ARG A 194 11.53 12.75 -2.65
N THR A 195 11.61 13.56 -1.59
CA THR A 195 11.14 14.95 -1.58
C THR A 195 12.27 15.94 -1.38
N GLU A 196 12.32 16.98 -2.20
CA GLU A 196 13.25 18.10 -2.12
C GLU A 196 12.48 19.42 -1.97
N LEU A 197 13.03 20.36 -1.19
CA LEU A 197 12.44 21.68 -0.91
C LEU A 197 13.37 22.78 -1.42
N THR A 198 12.80 23.83 -2.01
CA THR A 198 13.54 25.00 -2.49
C THR A 198 12.77 26.29 -2.14
N PRO A 199 13.34 27.21 -1.34
CA PRO A 199 14.64 27.07 -0.67
C PRO A 199 14.63 25.90 0.34
N PRO A 200 15.81 25.36 0.69
CA PRO A 200 15.90 24.39 1.77
C PRO A 200 15.43 25.03 3.08
N ILE A 201 14.67 24.29 3.87
CA ILE A 201 14.14 24.76 5.15
C ILE A 201 14.95 24.10 6.27
N GLU A 202 15.46 24.91 7.19
CA GLU A 202 16.25 24.41 8.32
C GLU A 202 15.44 23.43 9.17
N GLY A 203 16.04 22.28 9.50
CA GLY A 203 15.36 21.19 10.21
C GLY A 203 14.40 20.35 9.37
N ALA A 204 14.09 20.74 8.13
CA ALA A 204 13.32 19.92 7.20
C ALA A 204 14.27 18.99 6.42
N THR A 205 14.38 17.73 6.83
CA THR A 205 15.11 16.73 6.05
C THR A 205 14.32 16.39 4.79
N PRO A 206 14.96 16.29 3.60
CA PRO A 206 14.38 15.66 2.43
C PRO A 206 13.69 14.35 2.83
N GLY A 207 12.39 14.28 2.59
CA GLY A 207 11.60 13.11 2.97
C GLY A 207 11.90 11.98 2.00
N ASP A 208 12.49 10.90 2.50
CA ASP A 208 12.63 9.63 1.78
C ASP A 208 11.69 8.59 2.39
N VAL A 209 10.93 7.93 1.51
CA VAL A 209 9.97 6.89 1.84
C VAL A 209 10.30 5.68 0.98
N GLU A 210 10.47 4.52 1.60
CA GLU A 210 10.71 3.26 0.90
C GLU A 210 9.78 2.17 1.44
N VAL A 211 9.10 1.44 0.55
CA VAL A 211 8.37 0.23 0.91
C VAL A 211 9.31 -0.97 0.87
N ILE A 212 9.55 -1.58 2.03
CA ILE A 212 10.57 -2.61 2.24
C ILE A 212 9.99 -4.03 2.34
N ALA A 213 8.68 -4.14 2.61
CA ALA A 213 7.97 -5.41 2.63
C ALA A 213 6.49 -5.20 2.30
N TRP A 214 5.82 -6.20 1.71
CA TRP A 214 4.39 -6.14 1.44
C TRP A 214 3.73 -7.52 1.30
N ARG A 215 2.43 -7.52 1.60
CA ARG A 215 1.45 -8.56 1.24
C ARG A 215 0.23 -7.85 0.70
N VAL A 216 0.11 -7.83 -0.63
CA VAL A 216 -0.97 -7.12 -1.33
C VAL A 216 -1.60 -8.05 -2.35
N ALA A 217 -2.92 -8.05 -2.42
CA ALA A 217 -3.66 -8.85 -3.37
C ALA A 217 -3.23 -8.56 -4.81
N GLY A 218 -2.90 -9.61 -5.56
CA GLY A 218 -2.48 -9.51 -6.96
C GLY A 218 -1.01 -9.15 -7.18
N ALA A 219 -0.25 -8.80 -6.12
CA ALA A 219 1.20 -8.64 -6.19
C ALA A 219 1.92 -9.86 -5.60
N PRO A 220 3.06 -10.31 -6.16
CA PRO A 220 3.92 -11.26 -5.48
C PRO A 220 4.34 -10.69 -4.13
N ALA A 221 4.18 -11.46 -3.06
CA ALA A 221 4.61 -11.03 -1.73
C ALA A 221 6.13 -10.77 -1.74
N ARG A 222 6.54 -9.67 -1.10
CA ARG A 222 7.95 -9.39 -0.83
C ARG A 222 8.12 -9.25 0.66
N LEU A 223 8.84 -10.18 1.26
CA LEU A 223 9.16 -10.18 2.68
C LEU A 223 10.68 -10.26 2.84
N PRO A 224 11.23 -9.69 3.92
CA PRO A 224 12.63 -9.89 4.25
C PRO A 224 12.96 -11.39 4.40
N GLU A 225 14.18 -11.77 4.00
CA GLU A 225 14.65 -13.16 4.11
C GLU A 225 14.65 -13.62 5.58
N THR A 226 15.18 -12.77 6.45
CA THR A 226 15.14 -12.93 7.91
C THR A 226 13.76 -12.57 8.45
N PHE A 227 13.31 -13.33 9.45
CA PHE A 227 12.08 -12.98 10.15
C PHE A 227 12.39 -11.97 11.26
N GLY A 228 11.50 -10.99 11.42
CA GLY A 228 11.64 -9.83 12.31
C GLY A 228 10.44 -8.90 12.14
N CYS A 229 10.51 -7.68 12.69
CA CYS A 229 9.36 -6.77 12.64
C CYS A 229 9.05 -6.25 11.23
N ASP A 230 10.06 -6.20 10.35
CA ASP A 230 9.84 -5.85 8.95
C ASP A 230 9.10 -6.95 8.16
N ALA A 231 9.04 -8.19 8.68
CA ALA A 231 8.32 -9.30 8.05
C ALA A 231 6.93 -9.56 8.65
N PHE A 232 6.70 -9.19 9.92
CA PHE A 232 5.44 -9.42 10.63
C PHE A 232 4.52 -8.19 10.57
N LEU A 233 3.71 -8.12 9.51
CA LEU A 233 2.90 -6.94 9.16
C LEU A 233 1.58 -6.85 9.95
N LEU A 234 1.64 -6.83 11.28
CA LEU A 234 0.47 -6.67 12.15
C LEU A 234 0.01 -5.19 12.19
N LEU A 235 -1.28 -4.95 11.99
CA LEU A 235 -1.86 -3.59 12.07
C LEU A 235 -2.56 -3.36 13.43
N PRO A 236 -2.58 -2.12 13.94
CA PRO A 236 -3.36 -1.81 15.14
C PRO A 236 -4.86 -2.10 14.99
N SER A 237 -5.40 -1.95 13.78
CA SER A 237 -6.80 -2.26 13.46
C SER A 237 -7.12 -3.75 13.61
N ASP A 238 -6.13 -4.63 13.43
CA ASP A 238 -6.31 -6.07 13.56
C ASP A 238 -6.66 -6.44 15.00
N VAL A 239 -5.90 -5.88 15.96
CA VAL A 239 -6.16 -6.04 17.39
C VAL A 239 -7.47 -5.34 17.77
N GLN A 240 -7.74 -4.14 17.26
CA GLN A 240 -8.99 -3.44 17.56
C GLN A 240 -10.24 -4.19 17.06
N ALA A 241 -10.16 -4.85 15.90
CA ALA A 241 -11.26 -5.65 15.37
C ALA A 241 -11.54 -6.89 16.21
N ALA A 242 -10.50 -7.54 16.73
CA ALA A 242 -10.64 -8.72 17.59
C ALA A 242 -11.04 -8.37 19.03
N CYS A 243 -10.34 -7.40 19.62
CA CYS A 243 -10.34 -7.11 21.05
C CYS A 243 -11.21 -5.92 21.46
N GLY A 244 -11.42 -4.95 20.57
CA GLY A 244 -12.21 -3.74 20.79
C GLY A 244 -11.47 -2.44 20.43
N PRO A 245 -12.20 -1.34 20.13
CA PRO A 245 -11.62 -0.08 19.66
C PRO A 245 -10.83 0.68 20.72
N GLU A 246 -10.93 0.28 22.00
CA GLU A 246 -10.19 0.89 23.10
C GLU A 246 -8.69 0.55 23.09
N TRP A 247 -8.29 -0.51 22.39
CA TRP A 247 -6.91 -0.96 22.33
C TRP A 247 -6.07 -0.03 21.47
N ARG A 248 -5.00 0.51 22.07
CA ARG A 248 -4.06 1.41 21.43
C ARG A 248 -2.71 0.71 21.28
N TRP A 249 -2.10 0.87 20.12
CA TRP A 249 -0.73 0.43 19.90
C TRP A 249 0.22 1.31 20.70
N GLU A 250 1.17 0.70 21.39
CA GLU A 250 2.16 1.38 22.22
C GLU A 250 3.56 1.30 21.64
N SER A 251 4.01 0.09 21.33
CA SER A 251 5.34 -0.15 20.81
C SER A 251 5.41 -1.37 19.89
N GLU A 252 6.50 -1.40 19.14
CA GLU A 252 6.97 -2.53 18.37
C GLU A 252 8.47 -2.65 18.65
N GLU A 253 8.91 -3.85 19.04
CA GLU A 253 10.28 -4.11 19.43
C GLU A 253 10.76 -5.38 18.73
N GLU A 254 11.97 -5.30 18.16
CA GLU A 254 12.66 -6.44 17.59
C GLU A 254 13.61 -7.03 18.64
N GLU A 255 13.35 -8.26 19.06
CA GLU A 255 14.14 -8.99 20.06
C GLU A 255 14.81 -10.19 19.37
N GLY A 256 15.97 -9.95 18.76
CA GLY A 256 16.65 -10.95 17.95
C GLY A 256 15.84 -11.29 16.69
N ALA A 257 15.38 -12.55 16.57
CA ALA A 257 14.52 -13.01 15.47
C ALA A 257 13.01 -13.02 15.85
N ALA A 258 12.64 -12.25 16.87
CA ALA A 258 11.26 -12.08 17.30
C ALA A 258 10.81 -10.63 17.05
N CYS A 259 9.54 -10.46 16.68
CA CYS A 259 8.86 -9.18 16.71
C CYS A 259 7.80 -9.17 17.79
N VAL A 260 7.82 -8.16 18.65
CA VAL A 260 6.89 -7.99 19.76
C VAL A 260 6.10 -6.70 19.58
N HIS A 261 4.78 -6.80 19.47
CA HIS A 261 3.88 -5.66 19.48
C HIS A 261 3.16 -5.55 20.82
N ARG A 262 3.14 -4.35 21.39
CA ARG A 262 2.44 -4.06 22.65
C ARG A 262 1.28 -3.12 22.45
N PHE A 263 0.20 -3.42 23.14
CA PHE A 263 -1.06 -2.67 23.13
C PHE A 263 -1.57 -2.46 24.55
N SER A 264 -2.26 -1.35 24.80
CA SER A 264 -2.92 -1.10 26.07
C SER A 264 -4.36 -0.62 25.94
N ALA A 265 -5.13 -0.90 26.99
CA ALA A 265 -6.53 -0.50 27.13
C ALA A 265 -6.96 -0.46 28.60
N GLY A 266 -7.08 0.74 29.17
CA GLY A 266 -7.66 0.94 30.51
C GLY A 266 -6.92 0.18 31.61
N GLY A 267 -5.58 0.29 31.64
CA GLY A 267 -4.72 -0.39 32.62
C GLY A 267 -4.42 -1.87 32.32
N ARG A 268 -4.97 -2.41 31.23
CA ARG A 268 -4.62 -3.75 30.71
C ARG A 268 -3.58 -3.62 29.60
N SER A 269 -2.75 -4.65 29.45
CA SER A 269 -1.83 -4.83 28.33
C SER A 269 -2.14 -6.10 27.54
N LEU A 270 -1.79 -6.06 26.26
CA LEU A 270 -1.82 -7.18 25.33
C LEU A 270 -0.53 -7.15 24.52
N GLU A 271 0.11 -8.29 24.43
CA GLU A 271 1.34 -8.49 23.67
C GLU A 271 1.07 -9.50 22.55
N VAL A 272 1.50 -9.19 21.33
CA VAL A 272 1.55 -10.12 20.21
C VAL A 272 3.00 -10.31 19.82
N GLU A 273 3.55 -11.49 20.09
CA GLU A 273 4.91 -11.87 19.68
C GLU A 273 4.85 -12.80 18.47
N ALA A 274 5.74 -12.61 17.50
CA ALA A 274 5.99 -13.57 16.44
C ALA A 274 7.50 -13.88 16.35
N ALA A 275 7.87 -15.15 16.21
CA ALA A 275 9.27 -15.58 16.25
C ALA A 275 9.52 -16.90 15.50
N ASP A 276 10.79 -17.20 15.19
CA ASP A 276 11.25 -18.51 14.68
C ASP A 276 11.63 -19.47 15.83
N ARG A 277 10.78 -19.54 16.86
CA ARG A 277 10.91 -20.44 18.01
C ARG A 277 9.55 -20.70 18.63
N GLU A 278 9.42 -21.79 19.37
CA GLU A 278 8.19 -22.06 20.12
C GLU A 278 7.91 -20.95 21.14
N LEU A 279 6.64 -20.57 21.23
CA LEU A 279 6.13 -19.50 22.08
C LEU A 279 5.00 -20.01 22.95
N GLU A 280 4.87 -19.42 24.14
CA GLU A 280 3.75 -19.66 25.07
C GLU A 280 2.86 -18.42 25.16
N GLY A 281 1.55 -18.62 25.33
CA GLY A 281 0.56 -17.56 25.46
C GLY A 281 -0.87 -18.08 25.57
N GLU A 282 -1.83 -17.16 25.70
CA GLU A 282 -3.27 -17.48 25.74
C GLU A 282 -3.78 -18.02 24.39
N LEU A 283 -3.20 -17.52 23.30
CA LEU A 283 -3.36 -18.03 21.95
C LEU A 283 -1.97 -18.25 21.38
N VAL A 284 -1.73 -19.42 20.81
CA VAL A 284 -0.50 -19.75 20.10
C VAL A 284 -0.87 -20.33 18.75
N VAL A 285 -0.26 -19.80 17.70
CA VAL A 285 -0.36 -20.33 16.33
C VAL A 285 1.02 -20.62 15.77
N ARG A 286 1.07 -21.57 14.84
CA ARG A 286 2.27 -21.97 14.14
C ARG A 286 1.97 -22.11 12.66
N GLU A 287 2.89 -21.63 11.83
CA GLU A 287 2.90 -21.84 10.38
C GLU A 287 4.34 -22.17 9.94
N GLY A 288 4.56 -23.40 9.47
CA GLY A 288 5.90 -23.92 9.21
C GLY A 288 6.81 -23.89 10.45
N ARG A 289 7.88 -23.08 10.40
CA ARG A 289 8.83 -22.87 11.51
C ARG A 289 8.48 -21.67 12.39
N LEU A 290 7.62 -20.79 11.90
CA LEU A 290 7.29 -19.53 12.57
C LEU A 290 6.11 -19.72 13.52
N TRP A 291 6.16 -19.00 14.62
CA TRP A 291 5.15 -18.99 15.68
C TRP A 291 4.66 -17.58 15.92
N ALA A 292 3.41 -17.45 16.36
CA ALA A 292 2.91 -16.24 16.97
C ALA A 292 2.12 -16.57 18.24
N ALA A 293 2.30 -15.77 19.27
CA ALA A 293 1.60 -15.90 20.53
C ALA A 293 0.98 -14.58 20.97
N VAL A 294 -0.17 -14.66 21.64
CA VAL A 294 -0.81 -13.52 22.29
C VAL A 294 -0.77 -13.72 23.80
N ARG A 295 -0.31 -12.70 24.54
CA ARG A 295 -0.24 -12.69 26.01
C ARG A 295 -0.96 -11.47 26.59
N GLY A 296 -1.46 -11.61 27.82
CA GLY A 296 -2.41 -10.64 28.38
C GLY A 296 -3.71 -10.66 27.57
N GLY A 297 -4.58 -9.66 27.73
CA GLY A 297 -5.67 -9.65 26.77
C GLY A 297 -6.92 -8.83 26.99
N CYS A 298 -7.79 -9.15 26.04
CA CYS A 298 -9.18 -8.76 25.90
C CYS A 298 -10.15 -9.94 26.17
N GLY A 299 -9.64 -11.04 26.73
CA GLY A 299 -10.35 -12.28 27.07
C GLY A 299 -10.24 -13.37 26.00
N ALA A 300 -10.12 -14.64 26.43
CA ALA A 300 -9.80 -15.79 25.57
C ALA A 300 -10.70 -16.00 24.34
N GLU A 301 -11.98 -15.65 24.42
CA GLU A 301 -12.89 -15.74 23.27
C GLU A 301 -12.58 -14.68 22.20
N ARG A 302 -12.27 -13.45 22.62
CA ARG A 302 -11.91 -12.36 21.71
C ARG A 302 -10.52 -12.59 21.12
N THR A 303 -9.56 -13.02 21.94
CA THR A 303 -8.20 -13.35 21.51
C THR A 303 -8.22 -14.40 20.38
N ARG A 304 -9.06 -15.44 20.48
CA ARG A 304 -9.21 -16.47 19.43
C ARG A 304 -9.60 -15.94 18.05
N ARG A 305 -10.19 -14.74 17.95
CA ARG A 305 -10.52 -14.13 16.65
C ARG A 305 -9.27 -13.74 15.85
N LEU A 306 -8.11 -13.60 16.50
CA LEU A 306 -6.84 -13.32 15.84
C LEU A 306 -6.23 -14.55 15.15
N GLU A 307 -6.69 -15.78 15.44
CA GLU A 307 -6.02 -17.00 15.01
C GLU A 307 -5.80 -17.06 13.48
N GLY A 308 -6.85 -16.84 12.70
CA GLY A 308 -6.78 -16.89 11.23
C GLY A 308 -5.86 -15.82 10.65
N LEU A 309 -5.90 -14.61 11.22
CA LEU A 309 -5.01 -13.53 10.81
C LEU A 309 -3.55 -13.85 11.12
N LEU A 310 -3.25 -14.30 12.35
CA LEU A 310 -1.87 -14.59 12.76
C LEU A 310 -1.26 -15.68 11.87
N ARG A 311 -2.02 -16.75 11.56
CA ARG A 311 -1.59 -17.77 10.58
C ARG A 311 -1.28 -17.15 9.21
N SER A 312 -2.15 -16.28 8.70
CA SER A 312 -1.93 -15.59 7.43
C SER A 312 -0.69 -14.68 7.44
N LEU A 313 -0.36 -14.06 8.58
CA LEU A 313 0.81 -13.20 8.71
C LEU A 313 2.12 -14.00 8.74
N LEU A 314 2.10 -15.20 9.30
CA LEU A 314 3.25 -16.10 9.35
C LEU A 314 3.50 -16.84 8.03
N ALA A 315 2.47 -17.08 7.21
CA ALA A 315 2.58 -17.83 5.96
C ALA A 315 3.56 -17.20 4.97
N ARG A 316 4.69 -17.84 4.66
CA ARG A 316 5.67 -17.34 3.68
C ARG A 316 5.37 -17.84 2.27
#